data_AF-M3TYG0-F1
#
_entry.id   AF-M3TYG0-F1
#
_cell.length_a   1.000
_cell.length_b   1.000
_cell.length_c   1.000
_cell.angle_alpha   90.00
_cell.angle_beta   90.00
_cell.angle_gamma   90.00
#
_symmetry.space_group_name_H-M   'P 1'
#
loop_
_entity.id
_entity.type
_entity.pdbx_description
1 polymer ?
#
loop_
_entity_poly.entity_id
_entity_poly.type
_entity_poly.pdbx_seq_one_letter_code
_entity_poly.pdbx_strand_id
1 'polypeptide(L)' 'MTEEELRQVFDIFAFEGTDYITTVSLKRVMTTLGEKLTNEEINAMIKEADTDKDGKISFEEFKRVVTSE' A
#
# COMPACT_ATOMS: atom_id res chain seq x y z
N MET A 1 10.50 11.75 3.98
CA MET A 1 9.08 12.11 3.86
C MET A 1 8.57 12.56 5.22
N THR A 2 7.76 13.62 5.25
CA THR A 2 7.01 13.98 6.46
C THR A 2 5.81 13.04 6.66
N GLU A 3 5.20 13.06 7.83
CA GLU A 3 3.98 12.27 8.09
C GLU A 3 2.82 12.70 7.18
N GLU A 4 2.73 13.99 6.85
CA GLU A 4 1.73 14.52 5.91
C GLU A 4 1.95 13.96 4.49
N GLU A 5 3.19 13.92 4.00
CA GLU A 5 3.50 13.33 2.69
C GLU A 5 3.19 11.83 2.66
N LEU A 6 3.55 11.11 3.72
CA LEU A 6 3.20 9.69 3.86
C LEU A 6 1.70 9.48 3.84
N ARG A 7 0.95 10.34 4.51
CA ARG A 7 -0.52 10.24 4.55
C ARG A 7 -1.14 10.54 3.20
N GLN A 8 -0.65 11.55 2.49
CA GLN A 8 -1.12 11.84 1.12
C GLN A 8 -0.86 10.67 0.17
N VAL A 9 0.33 10.07 0.24
CA VAL A 9 0.66 8.90 -0.58
C VAL A 9 -0.21 7.71 -0.18
N PHE A 10 -0.38 7.46 1.12
CA PHE A 10 -1.25 6.41 1.62
C PHE A 10 -2.69 6.57 1.14
N ASP A 11 -3.25 7.78 1.20
CA ASP A 11 -4.62 8.06 0.75
C ASP A 11 -4.79 7.89 -0.77
N ILE A 12 -3.71 8.04 -1.55
CA ILE A 12 -3.73 7.71 -2.99
C ILE A 12 -3.84 6.18 -3.17
N PHE A 13 -3.07 5.40 -2.41
CA PHE A 13 -3.06 3.94 -2.49
C PHE A 13 -4.29 3.27 -1.88
N ALA A 14 -4.84 3.84 -0.81
CA ALA A 14 -6.07 3.38 -0.18
C ALA A 14 -7.27 3.66 -1.10
N PHE A 15 -8.21 2.72 -1.16
CA PHE A 15 -9.43 2.94 -1.93
C PHE A 15 -10.35 3.88 -1.13
N GLU A 16 -11.18 4.68 -1.83
CA GLU A 16 -12.08 5.65 -1.19
C GLU A 16 -12.88 5.00 -0.05
N GLY A 17 -12.62 5.45 1.18
CA GLY A 17 -13.33 5.03 2.39
C GLY A 17 -12.74 3.83 3.13
N THR A 18 -11.55 3.32 2.74
CA THR A 18 -10.84 2.31 3.53
C THR A 18 -9.60 2.91 4.20
N ASP A 19 -9.47 2.75 5.52
CA ASP A 19 -8.25 3.10 6.29
C ASP A 19 -7.07 2.12 6.06
N TYR A 20 -7.14 1.32 4.98
CA TYR A 20 -6.19 0.24 4.70
C TYR A 20 -5.95 0.10 3.19
N ILE A 21 -4.71 -0.23 2.82
CA ILE A 21 -4.38 -0.60 1.44
C ILE A 21 -4.63 -2.10 1.29
N THR A 22 -5.46 -2.46 0.32
CA THR A 22 -5.71 -3.86 -0.03
C THR A 22 -5.00 -4.20 -1.35
N THR A 23 -4.89 -5.49 -1.66
CA THR A 23 -4.39 -5.96 -2.97
C THR A 23 -5.15 -5.31 -4.13
N VAL A 24 -6.45 -5.06 -3.97
CA VAL A 24 -7.31 -4.43 -4.97
C VAL A 24 -6.97 -2.94 -5.14
N SER A 25 -6.83 -2.22 -4.03
CA SER A 25 -6.50 -0.79 -4.03
C SER A 25 -5.11 -0.55 -4.64
N LEU A 26 -4.12 -1.33 -4.20
CA LEU A 26 -2.75 -1.30 -4.71
C LEU A 26 -2.71 -1.60 -6.22
N LYS A 27 -3.42 -2.64 -6.67
CA LYS A 27 -3.52 -2.98 -8.10
C LYS A 27 -4.07 -1.85 -8.95
N ARG A 28 -5.13 -1.18 -8.46
CA ARG A 28 -5.75 -0.06 -9.14
C ARG A 28 -4.76 1.08 -9.32
N VAL A 29 -4.07 1.47 -8.25
CA VAL A 29 -3.10 2.57 -8.29
C VAL A 29 -1.95 2.27 -9.23
N MET A 30 -1.37 1.07 -9.14
CA MET A 30 -0.27 0.66 -10.03
C MET A 30 -0.72 0.69 -11.50
N THR A 31 -1.92 0.20 -11.79
CA THR A 31 -2.51 0.27 -13.13
C THR A 31 -2.71 1.72 -13.59
N THR A 32 -3.11 2.63 -12.70
CA THR A 32 -3.24 4.07 -12.98
C THR A 32 -1.89 4.75 -13.23
N LEU A 33 -0.84 4.32 -12.52
CA LEU A 33 0.54 4.79 -12.73
C LEU A 33 1.18 4.26 -14.02
N GLY A 34 0.49 3.34 -14.72
CA GLY A 34 0.98 2.71 -15.94
C GLY A 34 1.82 1.46 -15.70
N GLU A 35 2.04 1.08 -14.44
CA GLU A 35 2.75 -0.13 -14.05
C GLU A 35 1.77 -1.30 -13.91
N LYS A 36 1.93 -2.30 -14.79
CA LYS A 36 1.16 -3.54 -14.71
C LYS A 36 1.89 -4.55 -13.84
N LEU A 37 1.69 -4.44 -12.53
CA LEU A 37 2.09 -5.51 -11.62
C LEU A 37 1.15 -6.70 -11.74
N THR A 38 1.71 -7.89 -11.71
CA THR A 38 0.97 -9.15 -11.62
C THR A 38 0.34 -9.29 -10.24
N ASN A 39 -0.69 -10.15 -10.13
CA ASN A 39 -1.27 -10.45 -8.81
C ASN A 39 -0.23 -11.05 -7.86
N GLU A 40 0.77 -11.76 -8.38
CA GLU A 40 1.85 -12.35 -7.57
C GLU A 40 2.77 -11.29 -6.99
N GLU A 41 3.18 -10.30 -7.77
CA GLU A 41 3.99 -9.16 -7.31
C GLU A 41 3.23 -8.33 -6.26
N ILE A 42 1.95 -8.05 -6.51
CA ILE A 42 1.10 -7.31 -5.56
C ILE A 42 0.95 -8.07 -4.25
N ASN A 43 0.73 -9.40 -4.32
CA ASN A 43 0.65 -10.24 -3.13
C ASN A 43 1.99 -10.29 -2.39
N ALA A 44 3.12 -10.32 -3.10
CA ALA A 44 4.43 -10.29 -2.48
C ALA A 44 4.67 -8.97 -1.74
N MET A 45 4.33 -7.83 -2.36
CA MET A 45 4.43 -6.51 -1.73
C MET A 45 3.55 -6.40 -0.47
N ILE A 46 2.30 -6.86 -0.56
CA ILE A 46 1.39 -6.88 0.59
C ILE A 46 1.97 -7.75 1.69
N LYS A 47 2.42 -8.95 1.39
CA LYS A 47 2.96 -9.88 2.39
C LYS A 47 4.25 -9.39 3.05
N GLU A 48 5.04 -8.58 2.36
CA GLU A 48 6.25 -7.97 2.92
C GLU A 48 5.91 -6.80 3.85
N ALA A 49 4.87 -6.05 3.53
CA ALA A 49 4.40 -4.92 4.34
C ALA A 49 3.54 -5.35 5.55
N ASP A 50 2.68 -6.34 5.34
CA ASP A 50 1.70 -6.90 6.28
C ASP A 50 2.41 -7.69 7.39
N THR A 51 2.68 -7.00 8.50
CA THR A 51 3.42 -7.56 9.63
C THR A 51 2.50 -8.35 10.55
N ASP A 52 1.24 -7.92 10.67
CA ASP A 52 0.24 -8.56 11.53
C ASP A 52 -0.52 -9.71 10.85
N LYS A 53 -0.35 -9.87 9.53
CA LYS A 53 -0.91 -10.91 8.66
C LYS A 53 -2.43 -10.84 8.55
N ASP A 54 -2.99 -9.63 8.58
CA ASP A 54 -4.42 -9.41 8.40
C ASP A 54 -4.85 -9.31 6.92
N GLY A 55 -3.87 -9.35 6.00
CA GLY A 55 -4.09 -9.34 4.54
C GLY A 55 -4.31 -7.94 3.96
N LYS A 56 -4.10 -6.89 4.74
CA LYS A 56 -4.17 -5.48 4.34
C LYS A 56 -2.98 -4.74 4.94
N ILE A 57 -2.74 -3.50 4.48
CA ILE A 57 -1.64 -2.67 4.98
C ILE A 57 -2.25 -1.46 5.68
N SER A 58 -2.00 -1.34 6.97
CA SER A 58 -2.35 -0.16 7.77
C SER A 58 -1.41 1.02 7.49
N PHE A 59 -1.80 2.22 7.89
CA PHE A 59 -0.94 3.41 7.75
C PHE A 59 0.42 3.22 8.45
N GLU A 60 0.45 2.56 9.61
CA GLU A 60 1.68 2.30 10.36
C GLU A 60 2.61 1.32 9.61
N GLU A 61 2.06 0.28 8.99
CA GLU A 61 2.84 -0.68 8.19
C GLU A 61 3.35 -0.04 6.90
N PHE A 62 2.51 0.77 6.24
CA PHE A 62 2.93 1.54 5.07
C PHE A 62 4.06 2.51 5.43
N LYS A 63 3.90 3.26 6.52
CA LYS A 63 4.93 4.16 7.05
C LYS A 63 6.22 3.39 7.31
N ARG A 64 6.15 2.22 7.93
CA ARG A 64 7.31 1.37 8.16
C ARG A 64 8.00 0.97 6.86
N VAL A 65 7.25 0.51 5.86
CA VAL A 65 7.83 0.09 4.56
C VAL A 65 8.49 1.25 3.82
N VAL A 66 7.88 2.43 3.83
CA VAL A 66 8.39 3.61 3.12
C VAL A 66 9.54 4.30 3.88
N THR A 67 9.60 4.16 5.21
CA THR A 67 10.65 4.76 6.05
C THR A 67 11.76 3.78 6.45
N SER A 68 11.60 2.49 6.21
CA SER A 68 12.68 1.50 6.30
C SER A 68 13.67 1.71 5.15
N GLU A 69 14.69 2.55 5.39
CA GLU A 69 16.00 2.47 4.75
C GLU A 69 16.92 1.49 5.50
#